data_AF-A0A5E4IXQ6-F1
#
_entry.id   AF-A0A5E4IXQ6-F1
#
_cell.length_a   1.000
_cell.length_b   1.000
_cell.length_c   1.000
_cell.angle_alpha   90.00
_cell.angle_beta   90.00
_cell.angle_gamma   90.00
#
_symmetry.space_group_name_H-M   'P 1'
#
loop_
_entity.id
_entity.type
_entity.pdbx_description
1 polymer ?
#
loop_
_entity_poly.entity_id
_entity_poly.type
_entity_poly.pdbx_seq_one_letter_code
_entity_poly.pdbx_strand_id
1 'polypeptide(L)'
;MEMMMDEPSADLARLLGELRVLTPEVLGCSERRLILPRKLGDLEEPECLQDMKDKIQKLKLAKNMLDAGLIIKAEYDSKKAEILSRG
;
A
#
# COMPACT_ATOMS: atom_id res chain seq x y z
N MET A 1 22.05 14.27 21.59
CA MET A 1 20.60 13.97 21.54
C MET A 1 20.40 13.19 20.26
N GLU A 2 20.52 11.87 20.34
CA GLU A 2 20.29 10.99 19.20
C GLU A 2 18.79 11.01 18.93
N MET A 3 18.38 11.71 17.88
CA MET A 3 17.05 11.52 17.32
C MET A 3 17.09 10.12 16.72
N MET A 4 16.64 9.13 17.47
CA MET A 4 16.23 7.85 16.92
C MET A 4 15.18 8.20 15.87
N MET A 5 15.61 8.35 14.62
CA MET A 5 14.72 8.40 13.48
C MET A 5 14.15 7.01 13.40
N ASP A 6 13.05 6.85 14.12
CA ASP A 6 12.10 5.75 14.09
C ASP A 6 12.15 5.01 12.75
N GLU A 7 12.71 3.80 12.79
CA GLU A 7 12.61 2.79 11.75
C GLU A 7 11.20 2.71 11.11
N PRO A 8 10.07 2.83 11.86
CA PRO A 8 8.74 2.84 11.25
C PRO A 8 8.42 4.09 10.40
N SER A 9 8.99 5.26 10.71
CA SER A 9 8.81 6.48 9.92
C SER A 9 9.50 6.38 8.55
N ALA A 10 10.70 5.79 8.53
CA ALA A 10 11.42 5.51 7.29
C ALA A 10 10.70 4.45 6.43
N ASP A 11 10.17 3.38 7.05
CA ASP A 11 9.41 2.35 6.32
C ASP A 11 8.10 2.93 5.75
N LEU A 12 7.39 3.79 6.49
CA LEU A 12 6.17 4.45 6.00
C LEU A 12 6.44 5.38 4.81
N ALA A 13 7.45 6.24 4.89
CA ALA A 13 7.81 7.14 3.80
C ALA A 13 8.19 6.35 2.53
N ARG A 14 8.90 5.21 2.70
CA ARG A 14 9.24 4.32 1.59
C ARG A 14 8.00 3.64 1.00
N LEU A 15 7.11 3.13 1.84
CA LEU A 15 5.85 2.50 1.42
C LEU A 15 4.95 3.48 0.65
N LEU A 16 4.83 4.72 1.12
CA LEU A 16 4.11 5.79 0.43
C LEU A 16 4.75 6.14 -0.91
N GLY A 17 6.09 6.16 -0.97
CA GLY A 17 6.85 6.34 -2.21
C GLY A 17 6.59 5.24 -3.22
N GLU A 18 6.62 3.97 -2.79
CA GLU A 18 6.32 2.82 -3.64
C GLU A 18 4.89 2.86 -4.17
N LEU A 19 3.92 3.14 -3.30
CA LEU A 19 2.51 3.26 -3.70
C LEU A 19 2.33 4.37 -4.76
N ARG A 20 3.08 5.48 -4.64
CA ARG A 20 3.04 6.62 -5.58
C ARG A 20 3.58 6.30 -6.96
N VAL A 21 4.56 5.41 -7.03
CA VAL A 21 5.14 4.97 -8.31
C VAL A 21 4.29 3.88 -8.95
N LEU A 22 3.84 2.91 -8.17
CA LEU A 22 3.19 1.69 -8.68
C LEU A 22 1.72 1.91 -9.04
N THR A 23 1.02 2.70 -8.24
CA THR A 23 -0.43 2.87 -8.36
C THR A 23 -0.82 4.32 -8.07
N PRO A 24 -0.42 5.27 -8.94
CA PRO A 24 -0.84 6.67 -8.81
C PRO A 24 -2.37 6.81 -8.81
N GLU A 25 -3.06 5.92 -9.52
CA GLU A 25 -4.52 5.80 -9.52
C GLU A 25 -5.12 5.54 -8.13
N VAL A 26 -4.45 4.75 -7.29
CA VAL A 26 -4.91 4.42 -5.93
C VAL A 26 -4.73 5.61 -4.98
N LEU A 27 -3.67 6.39 -5.17
CA LEU A 27 -3.41 7.59 -4.38
C LEU A 27 -4.30 8.78 -4.77
N GLY A 28 -4.75 8.83 -6.03
CA GLY A 28 -5.71 9.82 -6.52
C GLY A 28 -7.17 9.52 -6.17
N CYS A 29 -7.48 8.28 -5.79
CA CYS A 29 -8.84 7.82 -5.51
C CYS A 29 -9.18 7.75 -4.02
N SER A 30 -10.47 7.65 -3.71
CA SER A 30 -10.97 7.41 -2.35
C SER A 30 -10.41 6.13 -1.70
N GLU A 31 -9.91 5.22 -2.54
CA GLU A 31 -9.24 3.95 -2.19
C GLU A 31 -7.98 4.14 -1.35
N ARG A 32 -7.34 5.32 -1.39
CA ARG A 32 -6.21 5.68 -0.52
C ARG A 32 -6.52 5.44 0.96
N ARG A 33 -7.76 5.64 1.38
CA ARG A 33 -8.19 5.48 2.79
C ARG A 33 -8.29 4.01 3.24
N LEU A 34 -8.18 3.06 2.31
CA LEU A 34 -8.21 1.62 2.59
C LEU A 34 -6.80 1.03 2.76
N ILE A 35 -5.79 1.76 2.29
CA ILE A 35 -4.37 1.43 2.47
C ILE A 35 -3.76 2.28 3.58
N LEU A 36 -4.10 3.57 3.66
CA LEU A 36 -3.53 4.45 4.68
C LEU A 36 -4.28 4.33 6.01
N PRO A 37 -3.55 4.45 7.13
CA PRO A 37 -4.15 4.46 8.46
C PRO A 37 -5.09 5.64 8.59
N ARG A 38 -6.16 5.43 9.35
CA ARG A 38 -7.19 6.46 9.57
C ARG A 38 -6.69 7.55 10.51
N LYS A 39 -5.80 7.21 11.44
CA LYS A 39 -5.15 8.14 12.37
C LYS A 39 -3.65 7.91 12.38
N LEU A 40 -2.89 8.98 12.65
CA LEU A 40 -1.45 8.89 12.82
C LEU A 40 -1.04 7.97 13.98
N GLY A 41 -1.88 7.85 15.02
CA GLY A 41 -1.63 6.93 16.13
C GLY A 41 -1.75 5.44 15.76
N ASP A 42 -2.45 5.08 14.68
CA ASP A 42 -2.49 3.68 14.22
C ASP A 42 -1.09 3.24 13.70
N LEU A 43 -0.23 4.17 13.31
CA LEU A 43 1.16 3.88 12.90
C LEU A 43 2.07 3.50 14.07
N GLU A 44 1.65 3.77 15.30
CA GLU A 44 2.33 3.29 16.50
C GLU A 44 2.08 1.79 16.71
N GLU A 45 1.07 1.23 16.04
CA GLU A 45 0.78 -0.21 16.03
C GLU A 45 1.55 -0.90 14.90
N PRO A 46 2.45 -1.85 15.21
CA PRO A 46 3.24 -2.55 14.18
C PRO A 46 2.36 -3.37 13.23
N GLU A 47 1.19 -3.82 13.69
CA GLU A 47 0.21 -4.57 12.88
C GLU A 47 -0.37 -3.71 11.75
N CYS A 48 -0.59 -2.41 12.01
CA CYS A 48 -1.10 -1.49 10.99
C CYS A 48 -0.06 -1.27 9.88
N LEU A 49 1.19 -1.00 10.25
CA LEU A 49 2.30 -0.88 9.30
C LEU A 49 2.51 -2.16 8.48
N GLN A 50 2.36 -3.32 9.12
CA GLN A 50 2.48 -4.60 8.44
C GLN A 50 1.33 -4.87 7.46
N ASP A 51 0.09 -4.53 7.82
CA ASP A 51 -1.07 -4.58 6.92
C ASP A 51 -0.89 -3.64 5.71
N MET A 52 -0.43 -2.41 5.93
CA MET A 52 -0.11 -1.47 4.85
C MET A 52 0.92 -2.06 3.89
N LYS A 53 2.00 -2.62 4.44
CA LYS A 53 3.09 -3.22 3.68
C LYS A 53 2.61 -4.41 2.85
N ASP A 54 1.81 -5.28 3.44
CA ASP A 54 1.23 -6.44 2.76
C ASP A 54 0.32 -6.00 1.60
N LYS A 55 -0.58 -5.03 1.83
CA LYS A 55 -1.44 -4.46 0.78
C LYS A 55 -0.65 -3.86 -0.36
N ILE A 56 0.39 -3.07 -0.06
CA ILE A 56 1.26 -2.46 -1.07
C ILE A 56 2.01 -3.52 -1.87
N GLN A 57 2.56 -4.55 -1.21
CA GLN A 57 3.25 -5.64 -1.90
C GLN A 57 2.31 -6.45 -2.80
N LYS A 58 1.08 -6.73 -2.37
CA LYS A 58 0.08 -7.42 -3.19
C LYS A 58 -0.35 -6.61 -4.40
N LEU A 59 -0.54 -5.29 -4.24
CA LEU A 59 -0.84 -4.38 -5.35
C LEU A 59 0.32 -4.30 -6.34
N LYS A 60 1.57 -4.27 -5.85
CA LYS A 60 2.78 -4.33 -6.68
C LYS A 60 2.83 -5.60 -7.52
N LEU A 61 2.58 -6.75 -6.90
CA LEU A 61 2.53 -8.05 -7.58
C LEU A 61 1.44 -8.07 -8.66
N ALA A 62 0.23 -7.62 -8.33
CA ALA A 62 -0.86 -7.55 -9.29
C ALA A 62 -0.53 -6.61 -10.46
N LYS A 63 0.07 -5.44 -10.20
CA LYS A 63 0.47 -4.49 -11.24
C LYS A 63 1.57 -5.07 -12.13
N ASN A 64 2.58 -5.72 -11.54
CA ASN A 64 3.63 -6.41 -12.30
C ASN A 64 3.07 -7.52 -13.18
N MET A 65 2.08 -8.28 -12.71
CA MET A 65 1.41 -9.29 -13.54
C MET A 65 0.65 -8.65 -14.70
N LEU A 66 0.00 -7.50 -14.47
CA LEU A 66 -0.69 -6.74 -15.53
C LEU A 66 0.31 -6.20 -16.56
N ASP A 67 1.42 -5.58 -16.12
CA ASP A 67 2.47 -5.06 -17.01
C ASP A 67 3.18 -6.17 -17.79
N ALA A 68 3.35 -7.35 -17.18
CA ALA A 68 3.88 -8.54 -17.83
C ALA A 68 2.86 -9.22 -18.77
N GLY A 69 1.61 -8.74 -18.83
CA GLY A 69 0.55 -9.35 -19.64
C GLY A 69 0.07 -10.71 -19.14
N LEU A 70 0.40 -11.08 -17.89
CA LEU A 70 0.00 -12.34 -17.25
C LEU A 70 -1.46 -12.33 -16.80
N ILE A 71 -1.99 -11.14 -16.48
CA ILE A 71 -3.40 -10.92 -16.17
C ILE A 71 -3.93 -9.77 -17.00
N ILE A 72 -5.24 -9.76 -17.23
CA ILE A 72 -5.91 -8.63 -17.89
C ILE A 72 -6.35 -7.58 -16.86
N LYS A 73 -6.69 -6.38 -17.35
CA LYS A 73 -7.14 -5.26 -16.50
C LYS A 73 -8.31 -5.63 -15.58
N ALA A 74 -9.29 -6.39 -16.07
CA ALA A 74 -10.44 -6.81 -15.26
C ALA A 74 -10.05 -7.71 -14.07
N GLU A 75 -9.04 -8.57 -14.25
CA GLU A 75 -8.49 -9.41 -13.18
C GLU A 75 -7.66 -8.57 -12.20
N TYR A 76 -6.90 -7.59 -12.70
CA TYR A 76 -6.21 -6.62 -11.86
C TYR A 76 -7.19 -5.84 -10.98
N ASP A 77 -8.28 -5.32 -11.55
CA ASP A 77 -9.31 -4.58 -10.82
C ASP A 77 -10.00 -5.46 -9.76
N SER A 78 -10.27 -6.74 -10.07
CA SER A 78 -10.81 -7.70 -9.11
C SER A 78 -9.85 -7.96 -7.95
N LYS A 79 -8.58 -8.26 -8.25
CA LYS A 79 -7.53 -8.49 -7.23
C LYS A 79 -7.31 -7.24 -6.38
N LYS A 80 -7.29 -6.07 -7.00
CA LYS A 80 -7.18 -4.78 -6.32
C LYS A 80 -8.34 -4.59 -5.34
N ALA A 81 -9.58 -4.85 -5.75
CA ALA A 81 -10.73 -4.79 -4.86
C ALA A 81 -10.61 -5.77 -3.69
N GLU A 82 -10.19 -7.02 -3.91
CA GLU A 82 -9.98 -8.00 -2.84
C GLU A 82 -8.91 -7.56 -1.83
N ILE A 83 -7.79 -7.01 -2.31
CA ILE A 83 -6.70 -6.51 -1.45
C ILE A 83 -7.18 -5.34 -0.60
N LEU A 84 -8.04 -4.49 -1.15
CA LEU A 84 -8.58 -3.30 -0.47
C LEU A 84 -9.80 -3.59 0.42
N SER A 85 -10.54 -4.68 0.16
CA SER A 85 -11.72 -5.08 0.94
C SER A 85 -11.39 -5.93 2.17
N ARG A 86 -10.19 -6.51 2.27
CA ARG A 86 -9.71 -7.09 3.54
C ARG A 86 -9.26 -5.95 4.46
N GLY A 87 -10.15 -5.54 5.36
CA GLY A 87 -9.94 -4.58 6.43
C GLY A 87 -11.03 -4.71 7.49
#